data_AF-A0A8S2AZF3-F1
#
_entry.id   AF-A0A8S2AZF3-F1
#
_cell.length_a   1.000
_cell.length_b   1.000
_cell.length_c   1.000
_cell.angle_alpha   90.00
_cell.angle_beta   90.00
_cell.angle_gamma   90.00
#
_symmetry.space_group_name_H-M   'P 1'
#
loop_
_entity.id
_entity.type
_entity.pdbx_description
1 polymer ?
#
loop_
_entity_poly.entity_id
_entity_poly.type
_entity_poly.pdbx_seq_one_letter_code
_entity_poly.pdbx_strand_id
1 'polypeptide(L)'
;MNDRSLQMMMQETERDIHISHEDDSLPNNNEDMVEAFRNLLLLHGNLPTKHGDHNTLRRFLKMRDFDLEKSKDAFLNYIKWRVDYKVDLISQTFKFEEYGEVKKHYPHGFHKVDKTGRPIYIERLGMADLTAFLKATTIDRYVKYHIKEQEKTLRFRYPACSIAADKHVSSTTTILDVSGIGMSNFSKPARSLFMEIQKIDSNYYPETLHRLFVVNASSGFRMLWLALKTFLDARTLAKVQVLGPNYLGELLEAIDPSNLPTFLGGNCTCSDHGGCLFSDEGPWNDPDIKEKIQEPSTIGDAELESMDKVTENAPANQKESSGKIMITLEKYAALKTAVKDSHKRIEMLEVSLHETKKVLNGLAEIIEAIQPNQTYSQMQTGLELCGILRTTAINAIMCRANLSHMQLHV
;
A
#
# COMPACT_ATOMS: atom_id res chain seq x y z
N MET A 1 32.57 22.00 26.07
CA MET A 1 31.47 21.31 26.79
C MET A 1 32.13 20.38 27.79
N ASN A 2 31.85 20.56 29.09
CA ASN A 2 32.48 19.74 30.13
C ASN A 2 31.81 18.35 30.22
N ASP A 3 32.61 17.36 30.59
CA ASP A 3 32.32 15.91 30.66
C ASP A 3 31.03 15.57 31.42
N ARG A 4 30.67 16.38 32.42
CA ARG A 4 29.41 16.27 33.18
C ARG A 4 28.15 16.54 32.36
N SER A 5 28.21 17.44 31.39
CA SER A 5 27.08 17.73 30.48
C SER A 5 26.88 16.60 29.46
N LEU A 6 27.95 15.90 29.09
CA LEU A 6 27.90 14.70 28.24
C LEU A 6 27.28 13.52 29.00
N GLN A 7 27.67 13.29 30.26
CA GLN A 7 27.04 12.25 31.08
C GLN A 7 25.56 12.51 31.39
N MET A 8 25.17 13.76 31.63
CA MET A 8 23.75 14.10 31.80
C MET A 8 22.93 13.87 30.52
N MET A 9 23.46 14.25 29.35
CA MET A 9 22.81 13.95 28.07
C MET A 9 22.74 12.44 27.80
N MET A 10 23.75 11.66 28.21
CA MET A 10 23.72 10.19 28.11
C MET A 10 22.63 9.58 29.01
N GLN A 11 22.45 10.08 30.23
CA GLN A 11 21.38 9.63 31.14
C GLN A 11 19.97 10.12 30.77
N GLU A 12 19.83 11.20 30.02
CA GLU A 12 18.56 11.63 29.42
C GLU A 12 18.22 10.78 28.18
N THR A 13 19.22 10.44 27.36
CA THR A 13 19.03 9.57 26.17
C THR A 13 18.68 8.12 26.56
N GLU A 14 19.16 7.63 27.70
CA GLU A 14 18.80 6.29 28.22
C GLU A 14 17.42 6.24 28.91
N ARG A 15 16.88 7.39 29.36
CA ARG A 15 15.55 7.45 30.01
C ARG A 15 14.39 7.62 29.05
N ASP A 16 14.63 8.13 27.84
CA ASP A 16 13.62 8.21 26.77
C ASP A 16 13.41 6.89 26.00
N ILE A 17 14.06 5.80 26.44
CA ILE A 17 13.90 4.44 25.89
C ILE A 17 13.34 3.53 26.99
N HIS A 18 12.17 3.89 27.54
CA HIS A 18 11.34 2.91 28.25
C HIS A 18 10.23 2.44 27.31
N ILE A 19 10.48 1.26 26.76
CA ILE A 19 9.66 0.57 25.76
C ILE A 19 8.31 0.24 26.41
N SER A 20 7.24 0.89 25.94
CA SER A 20 5.91 0.30 26.02
C SER A 20 5.90 -0.93 25.13
N HIS A 21 5.77 -2.12 25.72
CA HIS A 21 5.33 -3.30 24.99
C HIS A 21 3.99 -2.95 24.32
N GLU A 22 3.98 -2.83 22.99
CA GLU A 22 2.73 -2.77 22.22
C GLU A 22 2.05 -4.13 22.36
N ASP A 23 1.10 -4.15 23.29
CA ASP A 23 0.07 -5.16 23.44
C ASP A 23 -0.76 -5.21 22.15
N ASP A 24 -0.76 -6.35 21.47
CA ASP A 24 -1.49 -6.62 20.21
C ASP A 24 -3.01 -6.77 20.47
N SER A 25 -3.53 -6.12 21.52
CA SER A 25 -4.91 -6.20 22.01
C SER A 25 -5.61 -4.84 22.03
N LEU A 26 -5.67 -4.16 20.88
CA LEU A 26 -6.68 -3.11 20.68
C LEU A 26 -8.01 -3.76 20.22
N PRO A 27 -9.14 -3.48 20.87
CA PRO A 27 -10.35 -4.30 20.83
C PRO A 27 -11.11 -4.15 19.52
N ASN A 28 -11.54 -5.28 18.92
CA ASN A 28 -12.69 -5.56 18.02
C ASN A 28 -13.27 -4.50 17.04
N ASN A 29 -12.62 -3.36 16.81
CA ASN A 29 -13.06 -2.27 15.92
C ASN A 29 -12.28 -2.27 14.59
N ASN A 30 -11.12 -2.94 14.55
CA ASN A 30 -10.25 -2.91 13.37
C ASN A 30 -10.82 -3.72 12.19
N GLU A 31 -11.57 -4.80 12.47
CA GLU A 31 -12.20 -5.65 11.44
C GLU A 31 -13.34 -4.90 10.74
N ASP A 32 -14.22 -4.25 11.51
CA ASP A 32 -15.29 -3.39 10.98
C ASP A 32 -14.73 -2.25 10.12
N MET A 33 -13.56 -1.71 10.49
CA MET A 33 -12.88 -0.67 9.71
C MET A 33 -12.31 -1.18 8.39
N VAL A 34 -11.81 -2.42 8.34
CA VAL A 34 -11.35 -3.03 7.08
C VAL A 34 -12.53 -3.25 6.14
N GLU A 35 -13.65 -3.73 6.66
CA GLU A 35 -14.86 -3.95 5.85
C GLU A 35 -15.50 -2.61 5.41
N ALA A 36 -15.53 -1.60 6.29
CA ALA A 36 -15.96 -0.25 5.91
C ALA A 36 -15.07 0.33 4.80
N PHE A 37 -13.74 0.13 4.90
CA PHE A 37 -12.80 0.58 3.88
C PHE A 37 -12.98 -0.16 2.55
N ARG A 38 -13.18 -1.48 2.60
CA ARG A 38 -13.50 -2.30 1.42
C ARG A 38 -14.77 -1.79 0.73
N ASN A 39 -15.84 -1.57 1.48
CA ASN A 39 -17.10 -1.06 0.95
C ASN A 39 -16.95 0.32 0.31
N LEU A 40 -16.16 1.20 0.94
CA LEU A 40 -15.83 2.51 0.39
C LEU A 40 -15.06 2.39 -0.94
N LEU A 41 -14.09 1.49 -1.06
CA LEU A 41 -13.39 1.25 -2.33
C LEU A 41 -14.30 0.67 -3.42
N LEU A 42 -15.22 -0.24 -3.05
CA LEU A 42 -16.21 -0.83 -3.97
C LEU A 42 -17.20 0.20 -4.51
N LEU A 43 -17.70 1.10 -3.65
CA LEU A 43 -18.63 2.17 -4.06
C LEU A 43 -18.02 3.10 -5.11
N HIS A 44 -16.71 3.31 -5.05
CA HIS A 44 -15.98 4.13 -6.03
C HIS A 44 -15.45 3.33 -7.23
N GLY A 45 -15.77 2.04 -7.36
CA GLY A 45 -15.34 1.19 -8.48
C GLY A 45 -13.84 0.88 -8.50
N ASN A 46 -13.17 1.01 -7.36
CA ASN A 46 -11.70 1.08 -7.27
C ASN A 46 -11.04 -0.10 -6.54
N LEU A 47 -11.73 -1.24 -6.40
CA LEU A 47 -11.15 -2.43 -5.76
C LEU A 47 -10.78 -3.50 -6.80
N PRO A 48 -9.48 -3.67 -7.14
CA PRO A 48 -9.06 -4.77 -8.00
C PRO A 48 -9.16 -6.11 -7.27
N THR A 49 -9.61 -7.15 -7.97
CA THR A 49 -9.76 -8.52 -7.42
C THR A 49 -8.48 -9.08 -6.81
N LYS A 50 -7.30 -8.72 -7.33
CA LYS A 50 -5.99 -9.23 -6.86
C LYS A 50 -5.40 -8.48 -5.65
N HIS A 51 -5.94 -7.33 -5.26
CA HIS A 51 -5.34 -6.45 -4.24
C HIS A 51 -6.33 -6.00 -3.15
N GLY A 52 -7.54 -6.56 -3.13
CA GLY A 52 -8.59 -6.27 -2.16
C GLY A 52 -8.63 -7.24 -0.97
N ASP A 53 -7.60 -8.07 -0.78
CA ASP A 53 -7.53 -8.99 0.34
C ASP A 53 -7.48 -8.24 1.68
N HIS A 54 -7.99 -8.89 2.72
CA HIS A 54 -8.14 -8.33 4.07
C HIS A 54 -6.85 -7.69 4.59
N ASN A 55 -5.73 -8.41 4.45
CA ASN A 55 -4.46 -7.99 5.01
C ASN A 55 -3.86 -6.82 4.26
N THR A 56 -3.98 -6.78 2.93
CA THR A 56 -3.56 -5.62 2.15
C THR A 56 -4.34 -4.37 2.58
N LEU A 57 -5.66 -4.43 2.67
CA LEU A 57 -6.48 -3.31 3.11
C LEU A 57 -6.12 -2.83 4.52
N ARG A 58 -5.92 -3.77 5.45
CA ARG A 58 -5.49 -3.48 6.83
C ARG A 58 -4.14 -2.76 6.89
N ARG A 59 -3.17 -3.11 6.02
CA ARG A 59 -1.86 -2.41 5.97
C ARG A 59 -2.00 -0.95 5.56
N PHE A 60 -2.85 -0.65 4.57
CA PHE A 60 -3.10 0.72 4.14
C PHE A 60 -3.84 1.54 5.20
N LEU A 61 -4.80 0.94 5.90
CA LEU A 61 -5.45 1.56 7.05
C LEU A 61 -4.44 1.90 8.14
N LYS A 62 -3.64 0.91 8.55
CA LYS A 62 -2.64 1.11 9.61
C LYS A 62 -1.57 2.15 9.23
N MET A 63 -1.17 2.24 7.97
CA MET A 63 -0.26 3.28 7.47
C MET A 63 -0.80 4.71 7.71
N ARG A 64 -2.13 4.89 7.70
CA ARG A 64 -2.78 6.19 7.87
C ARG A 64 -3.58 6.28 9.16
N ASP A 65 -3.19 5.51 10.18
CA ASP A 65 -3.81 5.51 11.51
C ASP A 65 -5.34 5.30 11.45
N PHE A 66 -5.76 4.42 10.53
CA PHE A 66 -7.15 4.07 10.24
C PHE A 66 -8.03 5.24 9.75
N ASP A 67 -7.44 6.32 9.24
CA ASP A 67 -8.13 7.39 8.51
C ASP A 67 -8.58 6.87 7.14
N LEU A 68 -9.89 6.62 6.96
CA LEU A 68 -10.46 5.98 5.76
C LEU A 68 -10.16 6.76 4.47
N GLU A 69 -10.25 8.09 4.51
CA GLU A 69 -10.06 8.93 3.31
C GLU A 69 -8.58 8.98 2.91
N LYS A 70 -7.67 9.19 3.87
CA LYS A 70 -6.23 9.13 3.58
C LYS A 70 -5.78 7.73 3.14
N SER A 71 -6.39 6.70 3.71
CA SER A 71 -6.12 5.30 3.34
C SER A 71 -6.59 5.02 1.92
N LYS A 72 -7.75 5.54 1.52
CA LYS A 72 -8.27 5.47 0.15
C LYS A 72 -7.29 6.11 -0.81
N ASP A 73 -6.91 7.37 -0.58
CA ASP A 73 -5.99 8.07 -1.48
C ASP A 73 -4.65 7.33 -1.63
N ALA A 74 -4.11 6.82 -0.53
CA ALA A 74 -2.88 6.05 -0.57
C ALA A 74 -3.04 4.71 -1.32
N PHE A 75 -4.15 4.00 -1.12
CA PHE A 75 -4.45 2.76 -1.84
C PHE A 75 -4.65 3.00 -3.33
N LEU A 76 -5.37 4.07 -3.72
CA LEU A 76 -5.56 4.43 -5.14
C LEU A 76 -4.23 4.79 -5.82
N ASN A 77 -3.36 5.53 -5.11
CA ASN A 77 -2.00 5.82 -5.59
C ASN A 77 -1.17 4.54 -5.76
N TYR A 78 -1.31 3.58 -4.86
CA TYR A 78 -0.70 2.27 -4.98
C TYR A 78 -1.21 1.52 -6.22
N ILE A 79 -2.53 1.41 -6.42
CA ILE A 79 -3.11 0.76 -7.61
C ILE A 79 -2.64 1.44 -8.90
N LYS A 80 -2.66 2.78 -8.94
CA LYS A 80 -2.16 3.54 -10.09
C LYS A 80 -0.69 3.23 -10.37
N TRP A 81 0.16 3.26 -9.34
CA TRP A 81 1.58 2.95 -9.47
C TRP A 81 1.81 1.53 -10.01
N ARG A 82 1.05 0.54 -9.54
CA ARG A 82 1.15 -0.83 -10.04
C ARG A 82 0.87 -0.93 -11.53
N VAL A 83 -0.16 -0.21 -12.01
CA VAL A 83 -0.51 -0.14 -13.43
C VAL A 83 0.59 0.55 -14.23
N ASP A 84 0.99 1.75 -13.81
CA ASP A 84 2.00 2.56 -14.50
C ASP A 84 3.34 1.82 -14.61
N TYR A 85 3.78 1.19 -13.52
CA TYR A 85 5.07 0.51 -13.39
C TYR A 85 5.02 -0.97 -13.78
N LYS A 86 3.86 -1.47 -14.19
CA LYS A 86 3.61 -2.87 -14.61
C LYS A 86 4.06 -3.89 -13.56
N VAL A 87 3.84 -3.60 -12.28
CA VAL A 87 4.34 -4.38 -11.14
C VAL A 87 3.83 -5.82 -11.19
N ASP A 88 2.56 -6.03 -11.56
CA ASP A 88 1.97 -7.36 -11.63
C ASP A 88 2.62 -8.27 -12.67
N LEU A 89 3.29 -7.70 -13.68
CA LEU A 89 4.01 -8.41 -14.73
C LEU A 89 5.51 -8.52 -14.48
N ILE A 90 6.03 -7.91 -13.42
CA ILE A 90 7.48 -7.76 -13.22
C ILE A 90 8.20 -9.10 -13.05
N SER A 91 7.54 -10.07 -12.40
CA SER A 91 8.08 -11.42 -12.21
C SER A 91 8.31 -12.16 -13.53
N GLN A 92 7.48 -11.88 -14.55
CA GLN A 92 7.51 -12.52 -15.86
C GLN A 92 8.37 -11.73 -16.86
N THR A 93 8.34 -10.40 -16.79
CA THR A 93 8.92 -9.51 -17.80
C THR A 93 10.32 -9.01 -17.46
N PHE A 94 10.72 -9.04 -16.18
CA PHE A 94 12.00 -8.53 -15.74
C PHE A 94 12.96 -9.65 -15.29
N LYS A 95 14.10 -9.73 -15.98
CA LYS A 95 15.25 -10.55 -15.63
C LYS A 95 16.39 -9.67 -15.17
N PHE A 96 16.92 -9.98 -13.99
CA PHE A 96 18.07 -9.30 -13.41
C PHE A 96 19.31 -10.17 -13.63
N GLU A 97 19.81 -10.15 -14.85
CA GLU A 97 20.87 -11.06 -15.33
C GLU A 97 22.20 -10.80 -14.62
N GLU A 98 22.44 -9.55 -14.22
CA GLU A 98 23.60 -9.09 -13.47
C GLU A 98 23.53 -9.36 -11.97
N TYR A 99 22.49 -10.06 -11.48
CA TYR A 99 22.27 -10.34 -10.06
C TYR A 99 23.51 -10.86 -9.34
N GLY A 100 24.17 -11.86 -9.92
CA GLY A 100 25.36 -12.48 -9.34
C GLY A 100 26.54 -11.51 -9.23
N GLU A 101 26.68 -10.58 -10.17
CA GLU A 101 27.71 -9.54 -10.13
C GLU A 101 27.38 -8.47 -9.11
N VAL A 102 26.13 -8.00 -9.08
CA VAL A 102 25.64 -7.01 -8.10
C VAL A 102 25.85 -7.51 -6.67
N LYS A 103 25.58 -8.78 -6.39
CA LYS A 103 25.77 -9.36 -5.06
C LYS A 103 27.20 -9.36 -4.55
N LYS A 104 28.21 -9.36 -5.43
CA LYS A 104 29.62 -9.25 -5.02
C LYS A 104 29.92 -7.87 -4.45
N HIS A 105 29.28 -6.84 -5.01
CA HIS A 105 29.53 -5.43 -4.66
C HIS A 105 28.51 -4.88 -3.67
N TYR A 106 27.35 -5.50 -3.52
CA TYR A 106 26.33 -5.16 -2.54
C TYR A 106 25.72 -6.45 -2.00
N PRO A 107 26.34 -7.08 -0.99
CA PRO A 107 25.85 -8.35 -0.46
C PRO A 107 24.55 -8.15 0.32
N HIS A 108 23.48 -8.79 -0.14
CA HIS A 108 22.16 -8.73 0.48
C HIS A 108 21.36 -10.02 0.21
N GLY A 109 20.31 -10.28 0.96
CA GLY A 109 19.39 -11.38 0.67
C GLY A 109 18.52 -11.81 1.83
N PHE A 110 17.51 -12.61 1.52
CA PHE A 110 16.71 -13.31 2.52
C PHE A 110 17.45 -14.56 3.00
N HIS A 111 17.30 -14.86 4.29
CA HIS A 111 17.91 -16.03 4.90
C HIS A 111 17.12 -16.51 6.12
N LYS A 112 16.41 -17.62 5.97
CA LYS A 112 15.66 -18.31 7.02
C LYS A 112 14.65 -17.38 7.72
N VAL A 113 14.33 -17.68 8.96
CA VAL A 113 13.31 -17.00 9.76
C VAL A 113 13.81 -16.68 11.16
N ASP A 114 13.25 -15.64 11.76
CA ASP A 114 13.43 -15.34 13.17
C ASP A 114 12.66 -16.35 14.05
N LYS A 115 12.81 -16.25 15.38
CA LYS A 115 12.13 -17.16 16.32
C LYS A 115 10.61 -17.08 16.27
N THR A 116 10.08 -16.02 15.66
CA THR A 116 8.65 -15.84 15.45
C THR A 116 8.23 -16.23 14.03
N GLY A 117 9.08 -16.91 13.26
CA GLY A 117 8.74 -17.39 11.92
C GLY A 117 8.71 -16.31 10.84
N ARG A 118 9.13 -15.08 11.11
CA ARG A 118 9.19 -14.03 10.08
C ARG A 118 10.46 -14.18 9.25
N PRO A 119 10.42 -13.99 7.92
CA PRO A 119 11.62 -14.05 7.11
C PRO A 119 12.66 -13.03 7.58
N ILE A 120 13.94 -13.43 7.55
CA ILE A 120 15.04 -12.51 7.85
C ILE A 120 15.60 -11.98 6.55
N TYR A 121 15.72 -10.66 6.44
CA TYR A 121 16.40 -9.99 5.34
C TYR A 121 17.68 -9.33 5.84
N ILE A 122 18.80 -9.53 5.13
CA ILE A 122 20.11 -9.08 5.56
C ILE A 122 20.76 -8.24 4.46
N GLU A 123 21.32 -7.09 4.80
CA GLU A 123 22.18 -6.29 3.93
C GLU A 123 23.50 -5.96 4.62
N ARG A 124 24.62 -6.15 3.90
CA ARG A 124 25.98 -5.80 4.37
C ARG A 124 26.39 -4.45 3.79
N LEU A 125 25.73 -3.38 4.24
CA LEU A 125 25.93 -2.01 3.72
C LEU A 125 27.39 -1.53 3.83
N GLY A 126 28.09 -1.89 4.89
CA GLY A 126 29.49 -1.49 5.06
C GLY A 126 30.47 -2.22 4.11
N MET A 127 30.01 -3.28 3.44
CA MET A 127 30.75 -3.96 2.36
C MET A 127 30.34 -3.47 0.97
N ALA A 128 29.39 -2.54 0.88
CA ALA A 128 28.87 -2.10 -0.40
C ALA A 128 29.88 -1.20 -1.15
N ASP A 129 30.34 -1.64 -2.32
CA ASP A 129 31.07 -0.80 -3.27
C ASP A 129 30.09 -0.24 -4.30
N LEU A 130 29.59 0.97 -4.04
CA LEU A 130 28.67 1.64 -4.94
C LEU A 130 29.27 2.02 -6.30
N THR A 131 30.59 2.15 -6.39
CA THR A 131 31.24 2.44 -7.68
C THR A 131 31.19 1.21 -8.56
N ALA A 132 31.54 0.04 -8.02
CA ALA A 132 31.45 -1.22 -8.74
C ALA A 132 29.99 -1.62 -9.00
N PHE A 133 29.09 -1.40 -8.04
CA PHE A 133 27.65 -1.58 -8.22
C PHE A 133 27.11 -0.80 -9.43
N LEU A 134 27.42 0.49 -9.55
CA LEU A 134 26.95 1.33 -10.66
C LEU A 134 27.63 1.01 -12.01
N LYS A 135 28.71 0.22 -12.01
CA LYS A 135 29.28 -0.38 -13.22
C LYS A 135 28.55 -1.66 -13.62
N ALA A 136 28.06 -2.42 -12.65
CA ALA A 136 27.36 -3.69 -12.87
C ALA A 136 25.89 -3.49 -13.23
N THR A 137 25.22 -2.49 -12.66
CA THR A 137 23.79 -2.23 -12.84
C THR A 137 23.47 -0.73 -12.84
N THR A 138 22.22 -0.38 -13.12
CA THR A 138 21.66 0.96 -12.92
C THR A 138 20.73 0.99 -11.71
N ILE A 139 20.49 2.19 -11.17
CA ILE A 139 19.51 2.41 -10.09
C ILE A 139 18.12 1.90 -10.52
N ASP A 140 17.66 2.24 -11.73
CA ASP A 140 16.35 1.80 -12.26
C ASP A 140 16.22 0.26 -12.31
N ARG A 141 17.26 -0.43 -12.76
CA ARG A 141 17.26 -1.89 -12.83
C ARG A 141 17.26 -2.51 -11.43
N TYR A 142 18.04 -1.96 -10.51
CA TYR A 142 18.03 -2.42 -9.12
C TYR A 142 16.69 -2.15 -8.43
N VAL A 143 16.04 -1.02 -8.69
CA VAL A 143 14.70 -0.70 -8.20
C VAL A 143 13.67 -1.72 -8.71
N LYS A 144 13.72 -2.09 -10.00
CA LYS A 144 12.87 -3.17 -10.55
C LYS A 144 13.14 -4.52 -9.90
N TYR A 145 14.41 -4.83 -9.63
CA TYR A 145 14.79 -6.02 -8.87
C TYR A 145 14.21 -5.98 -7.45
N HIS A 146 14.32 -4.86 -6.73
CA HIS A 146 13.74 -4.69 -5.40
C HIS A 146 12.23 -4.90 -5.39
N ILE A 147 11.50 -4.27 -6.33
CA ILE A 147 10.05 -4.46 -6.50
C ILE A 147 9.73 -5.94 -6.75
N LYS A 148 10.51 -6.62 -7.61
CA LYS A 148 10.33 -8.05 -7.86
C LYS A 148 10.54 -8.91 -6.60
N GLU A 149 11.52 -8.57 -5.78
CA GLU A 149 11.75 -9.26 -4.50
C GLU A 149 10.62 -8.99 -3.49
N GLN A 150 10.07 -7.77 -3.43
CA GLN A 150 8.91 -7.46 -2.60
C GLN A 150 7.67 -8.26 -3.03
N GLU A 151 7.40 -8.34 -4.33
CA GLU A 151 6.31 -9.17 -4.87
C GLU A 151 6.53 -10.66 -4.60
N LYS A 152 7.77 -11.15 -4.71
CA LYS A 152 8.13 -12.53 -4.34
C LYS A 152 7.90 -12.79 -2.85
N THR A 153 8.25 -11.84 -2.01
CA THR A 153 8.06 -11.94 -0.55
C THR A 153 6.58 -12.01 -0.19
N LEU A 154 5.75 -11.12 -0.74
CA LEU A 154 4.31 -11.11 -0.50
C LEU A 154 3.61 -12.40 -0.99
N ARG A 155 3.99 -12.90 -2.17
CA ARG A 155 3.31 -14.05 -2.80
C ARG A 155 3.81 -15.41 -2.34
N PHE A 156 5.07 -15.52 -1.92
CA PHE A 156 5.68 -16.81 -1.63
C PHE A 156 6.30 -16.88 -0.24
N ARG A 157 7.11 -15.89 0.16
CA ARG A 157 7.81 -15.97 1.46
C ARG A 157 6.85 -15.85 2.64
N TYR A 158 5.94 -14.88 2.62
CA TYR A 158 4.96 -14.70 3.70
C TYR A 158 3.97 -15.87 3.83
N PRO A 159 3.36 -16.39 2.75
CA PRO A 159 2.54 -17.60 2.85
C PRO A 159 3.33 -18.80 3.35
N ALA A 160 4.55 -19.03 2.85
CA ALA A 160 5.39 -20.15 3.30
C ALA A 160 5.74 -20.06 4.78
N CYS A 161 6.14 -18.87 5.22
CA CYS A 161 6.41 -18.60 6.63
C CYS A 161 5.15 -18.76 7.48
N SER A 162 3.98 -18.38 6.96
CA SER A 162 2.72 -18.52 7.68
C SER A 162 2.35 -19.98 7.91
N ILE A 163 2.51 -20.81 6.86
CA ILE A 163 2.29 -22.26 6.93
C ILE A 163 3.29 -22.91 7.91
N ALA A 164 4.57 -22.59 7.79
CA ALA A 164 5.62 -23.18 8.63
C ALA A 164 5.50 -22.81 10.11
N ALA A 165 5.05 -21.58 10.41
CA ALA A 165 4.91 -21.08 11.76
C ALA A 165 3.50 -21.26 12.37
N ASP A 166 2.58 -21.87 11.61
CA ASP A 166 1.16 -22.03 11.95
C ASP A 166 0.50 -20.73 12.46
N LYS A 167 0.81 -19.62 11.79
CA LYS A 167 0.26 -18.29 12.13
C LYS A 167 0.42 -17.32 10.98
N HIS A 168 -0.38 -16.26 10.96
CA HIS A 168 -0.26 -15.23 9.92
C HIS A 168 1.07 -14.45 10.02
N VAL A 169 1.90 -14.56 8.98
CA VAL A 169 3.14 -13.80 8.80
C VAL A 169 2.97 -12.83 7.63
N SER A 170 3.17 -11.55 7.87
CA SER A 170 3.07 -10.49 6.85
C SER A 170 4.13 -9.39 7.00
N SER A 171 5.17 -9.65 7.79
CA SER A 171 6.26 -8.72 8.03
C SER A 171 7.61 -9.42 8.13
N THR A 172 8.67 -8.65 7.91
CA THR A 172 10.07 -9.11 7.81
C THR A 172 10.91 -8.55 8.95
N THR A 173 11.84 -9.36 9.45
CA THR A 173 12.90 -8.93 10.37
C THR A 173 14.14 -8.59 9.56
N THR A 174 14.63 -7.36 9.64
CA THR A 174 15.73 -6.86 8.80
C THR A 174 17.00 -6.65 9.62
N ILE A 175 18.16 -7.01 9.07
CA ILE A 175 19.48 -6.73 9.63
C ILE A 175 20.28 -5.92 8.62
N LEU A 176 20.67 -4.71 9.01
CA LEU A 176 21.61 -3.87 8.26
C LEU A 176 22.96 -3.87 8.99
N ASP A 177 23.95 -4.54 8.40
CA ASP A 177 25.30 -4.52 8.92
C ASP A 177 26.08 -3.36 8.32
N VAL A 178 26.42 -2.41 9.19
CA VAL A 178 27.09 -1.17 8.82
C VAL A 178 28.58 -1.18 9.14
N SER A 179 29.15 -2.36 9.44
CA SER A 179 30.59 -2.52 9.63
C SER A 179 31.37 -2.12 8.37
N GLY A 180 32.14 -1.04 8.47
CA GLY A 180 32.92 -0.51 7.35
C GLY A 180 32.26 0.64 6.59
N ILE A 181 31.08 1.11 7.02
CA ILE A 181 30.49 2.34 6.45
C ILE A 181 31.47 3.51 6.58
N GLY A 182 31.70 4.20 5.47
CA GLY A 182 32.56 5.37 5.35
C GLY A 182 31.92 6.47 4.49
N MET A 183 32.71 7.47 4.11
CA MET A 183 32.24 8.64 3.37
C MET A 183 31.62 8.30 1.99
N SER A 184 32.08 7.24 1.33
CA SER A 184 31.54 6.78 0.04
C SER A 184 30.06 6.38 0.11
N ASN A 185 29.61 5.87 1.26
CA ASN A 185 28.21 5.54 1.53
C ASN A 185 27.30 6.78 1.65
N PHE A 186 27.87 7.99 1.70
CA PHE A 186 27.13 9.28 1.69
C PHE A 186 27.10 9.93 0.30
N SER A 187 27.64 9.25 -0.72
CA SER A 187 27.66 9.76 -2.09
C SER A 187 26.23 10.06 -2.60
N LYS A 188 26.11 10.97 -3.58
CA LYS A 188 24.80 11.29 -4.18
C LYS A 188 24.09 10.05 -4.73
N PRO A 189 24.76 9.12 -5.44
CA PRO A 189 24.11 7.89 -5.90
C PRO A 189 23.64 6.98 -4.76
N ALA A 190 24.42 6.85 -3.68
CA ALA A 190 24.01 6.09 -2.48
C ALA A 190 22.69 6.60 -1.92
N ARG A 191 22.62 7.92 -1.72
CA ARG A 191 21.43 8.60 -1.20
C ARG A 191 20.26 8.48 -2.15
N SER A 192 20.49 8.63 -3.46
CA SER A 192 19.44 8.49 -4.46
C SER A 192 18.84 7.08 -4.46
N LEU A 193 19.67 6.04 -4.39
CA LEU A 193 19.22 4.67 -4.31
C LEU A 193 18.41 4.42 -3.03
N PHE A 194 18.95 4.81 -1.88
CA PHE A 194 18.27 4.66 -0.59
C PHE A 194 16.92 5.36 -0.57
N MET A 195 16.84 6.62 -1.02
CA MET A 195 15.60 7.39 -1.04
C MET A 195 14.55 6.77 -1.98
N GLU A 196 14.96 6.26 -3.14
CA GLU A 196 14.01 5.63 -4.07
C GLU A 196 13.43 4.33 -3.50
N ILE A 197 14.28 3.49 -2.89
CA ILE A 197 13.84 2.26 -2.21
C ILE A 197 12.92 2.58 -1.03
N GLN A 198 13.32 3.51 -0.16
CA GLN A 198 12.50 3.94 0.98
C GLN A 198 11.14 4.49 0.52
N LYS A 199 11.11 5.28 -0.54
CA LYS A 199 9.88 5.83 -1.10
C LYS A 199 8.96 4.73 -1.60
N ILE A 200 9.50 3.71 -2.27
CA ILE A 200 8.72 2.57 -2.74
C ILE A 200 8.15 1.78 -1.56
N ASP A 201 9.00 1.44 -0.59
CA ASP A 201 8.58 0.61 0.54
C ASP A 201 7.55 1.32 1.42
N SER A 202 7.74 2.61 1.71
CA SER A 202 6.82 3.39 2.54
C SER A 202 5.46 3.66 1.90
N ASN A 203 5.40 3.85 0.57
CA ASN A 203 4.14 4.18 -0.11
C ASN A 203 3.40 2.96 -0.66
N TYR A 204 4.12 1.90 -1.06
CA TYR A 204 3.55 0.79 -1.82
C TYR A 204 3.66 -0.57 -1.13
N TYR A 205 4.54 -0.70 -0.14
CA TYR A 205 4.65 -1.90 0.70
C TYR A 205 4.54 -1.57 2.19
N PRO A 206 3.52 -0.79 2.61
CA PRO A 206 3.41 -0.34 3.99
C PRO A 206 3.25 -1.50 4.96
N GLU A 207 3.70 -1.31 6.19
CA GLU A 207 3.55 -2.28 7.28
C GLU A 207 4.16 -3.67 7.04
N THR A 208 5.13 -3.77 6.14
CA THR A 208 5.89 -5.01 5.88
C THR A 208 7.16 -5.14 6.73
N LEU A 209 7.59 -4.09 7.44
CA LEU A 209 8.69 -4.15 8.40
C LEU A 209 8.18 -4.54 9.80
N HIS A 210 8.74 -5.60 10.39
CA HIS A 210 8.52 -5.97 11.79
C HIS A 210 9.49 -5.23 12.71
N ARG A 211 10.79 -5.46 12.49
CA ARG A 211 11.90 -4.87 13.25
C ARG A 211 13.12 -4.75 12.34
N LEU A 212 13.92 -3.71 12.55
CA LEU A 212 15.17 -3.47 11.84
C LEU A 212 16.31 -3.34 12.83
N PHE A 213 17.28 -4.26 12.77
CA PHE A 213 18.53 -4.17 13.51
C PHE A 213 19.59 -3.51 12.64
N VAL A 214 20.16 -2.40 13.10
CA VAL A 214 21.39 -1.86 12.53
C VAL A 214 22.54 -2.31 13.42
N VAL A 215 23.45 -3.14 12.92
CA VAL A 215 24.52 -3.75 13.71
C VAL A 215 25.89 -3.26 13.31
N ASN A 216 26.87 -3.38 14.20
CA ASN A 216 28.21 -2.80 14.03
C ASN A 216 28.19 -1.27 13.82
N ALA A 217 27.22 -0.57 14.41
CA ALA A 217 27.15 0.88 14.32
C ALA A 217 28.32 1.53 15.06
N SER A 218 29.32 1.99 14.30
CA SER A 218 30.45 2.76 14.81
C SER A 218 30.08 4.24 15.00
N SER A 219 30.99 5.03 15.59
CA SER A 219 30.79 6.48 15.76
C SER A 219 30.50 7.22 14.45
N GLY A 220 31.05 6.75 13.32
CA GLY A 220 30.78 7.30 11.99
C GLY A 220 29.33 7.08 11.52
N PHE A 221 28.71 5.96 11.91
CA PHE A 221 27.31 5.68 11.59
C PHE A 221 26.36 6.65 12.30
N ARG A 222 26.69 7.15 13.49
CA ARG A 222 25.83 8.07 14.25
C ARG A 222 25.46 9.32 13.44
N MET A 223 26.41 9.87 12.68
CA MET A 223 26.17 11.02 11.79
C MET A 223 25.28 10.64 10.60
N LEU A 224 25.48 9.45 10.02
CA LEU A 224 24.61 8.93 8.97
C LEU A 224 23.18 8.76 9.47
N TRP A 225 23.01 8.15 10.63
CA TRP A 225 21.72 7.90 11.23
C TRP A 225 20.94 9.18 11.50
N LEU A 226 21.60 10.23 11.98
CA LEU A 226 20.98 11.55 12.18
C LEU A 226 20.42 12.14 10.89
N ALA A 227 21.10 11.92 9.75
CA ALA A 227 20.62 12.36 8.45
C ALA A 227 19.56 11.41 7.86
N LEU A 228 19.70 10.10 8.03
CA LEU A 228 18.76 9.12 7.45
C LEU A 228 17.41 9.13 8.15
N LYS A 229 17.38 9.32 9.48
CA LYS A 229 16.14 9.28 10.24
C LYS A 229 15.10 10.32 9.81
N THR A 230 15.51 11.44 9.19
CA THR A 230 14.58 12.46 8.69
C THR A 230 13.79 12.01 7.46
N PHE A 231 14.21 10.93 6.80
CA PHE A 231 13.54 10.35 5.65
C PHE A 231 12.70 9.12 6.02
N LEU A 232 12.73 8.69 7.28
CA LEU A 232 11.95 7.57 7.77
C LEU A 232 10.70 8.11 8.49
N ASP A 233 9.56 7.49 8.25
CA ASP A 233 8.34 7.78 9.00
C ASP A 233 8.48 7.32 10.47
N ALA A 234 7.69 7.92 11.37
CA ALA A 234 7.77 7.65 12.80
C ALA A 234 7.57 6.17 13.16
N ARG A 235 6.73 5.46 12.41
CA ARG A 235 6.42 4.04 12.65
C ARG A 235 7.59 3.15 12.23
N THR A 236 8.25 3.47 11.13
CA THR A 236 9.51 2.82 10.74
C THR A 236 10.59 3.09 11.78
N LEU A 237 10.76 4.34 12.22
CA LEU A 237 11.75 4.70 13.25
C LEU A 237 11.57 3.94 14.56
N ALA A 238 10.32 3.76 15.01
CA ALA A 238 10.01 2.99 16.22
C ALA A 238 10.43 1.52 16.13
N LYS A 239 10.61 0.97 14.92
CA LYS A 239 11.03 -0.41 14.67
C LYS A 239 12.55 -0.56 14.52
N VAL A 240 13.32 0.54 14.49
CA VAL A 240 14.77 0.51 14.29
C VAL A 240 15.52 0.44 15.62
N GLN A 241 16.43 -0.52 15.73
CA GLN A 241 17.37 -0.66 16.83
C GLN A 241 18.80 -0.47 16.31
N VAL A 242 19.46 0.60 16.75
CA VAL A 242 20.85 0.88 16.37
C VAL A 242 21.79 0.33 17.43
N LEU A 243 22.52 -0.71 17.07
CA LEU A 243 23.37 -1.50 17.96
C LEU A 243 24.84 -1.31 17.60
N GLY A 244 25.67 -1.07 18.62
CA GLY A 244 27.12 -1.02 18.49
C GLY A 244 27.74 -2.40 18.24
N PRO A 245 29.06 -2.58 18.46
CA PRO A 245 29.75 -3.85 18.23
C PRO A 245 29.24 -5.03 19.07
N ASN A 246 28.64 -4.77 20.23
CA ASN A 246 28.12 -5.79 21.15
C ASN A 246 26.64 -6.15 20.86
N TYR A 247 26.26 -6.23 19.59
CA TYR A 247 24.87 -6.44 19.14
C TYR A 247 24.36 -7.88 19.30
N LEU A 248 25.25 -8.85 19.49
CA LEU A 248 24.92 -10.27 19.36
C LEU A 248 23.82 -10.72 20.33
N GLY A 249 23.80 -10.21 21.56
CA GLY A 249 22.76 -10.54 22.54
C GLY A 249 21.36 -10.23 22.01
N GLU A 250 21.15 -9.00 21.52
CA GLU A 250 19.88 -8.52 20.97
C GLU A 250 19.43 -9.32 19.74
N LEU A 251 20.38 -9.70 18.85
CA LEU A 251 20.05 -10.56 17.71
C LEU A 251 19.63 -11.96 18.18
N LEU A 252 20.35 -12.54 19.14
CA LEU A 252 20.06 -13.87 19.66
C LEU A 252 18.79 -13.95 20.49
N GLU A 253 18.27 -12.82 21.00
CA GLU A 253 16.93 -12.77 21.57
C GLU A 253 15.87 -13.02 20.49
N ALA A 254 16.03 -12.41 19.31
CA ALA A 254 15.06 -12.48 18.22
C ALA A 254 15.26 -13.67 17.26
N ILE A 255 16.49 -14.14 17.06
CA ILE A 255 16.86 -15.08 16.00
C ILE A 255 17.59 -16.29 16.61
N ASP A 256 17.25 -17.49 16.17
CA ASP A 256 17.96 -18.70 16.59
C ASP A 256 19.39 -18.71 16.03
N PRO A 257 20.43 -19.07 16.82
CA PRO A 257 21.81 -19.14 16.32
C PRO A 257 21.97 -19.96 15.03
N SER A 258 21.21 -21.04 14.84
CA SER A 258 21.25 -21.87 13.63
C SER A 258 20.64 -21.20 12.39
N ASN A 259 19.87 -20.12 12.59
CA ASN A 259 19.28 -19.29 11.54
C ASN A 259 20.07 -17.99 11.30
N LEU A 260 21.08 -17.71 12.12
CA LEU A 260 21.93 -16.54 11.98
C LEU A 260 23.24 -16.91 11.28
N PRO A 261 23.69 -16.14 10.26
CA PRO A 261 24.97 -16.38 9.61
C PRO A 261 26.17 -16.26 10.55
N THR A 262 27.23 -17.03 10.31
CA THR A 262 28.47 -16.98 11.10
C THR A 262 29.12 -15.60 11.11
N PHE A 263 29.04 -14.84 10.02
CA PHE A 263 29.57 -13.47 9.95
C PHE A 263 28.78 -12.44 10.78
N LEU A 264 27.65 -12.83 11.37
CA LEU A 264 26.87 -12.08 12.36
C LEU A 264 26.92 -12.75 13.76
N GLY A 265 27.78 -13.75 13.95
CA GLY A 265 27.94 -14.45 15.23
C GLY A 265 27.01 -15.64 15.46
N GLY A 266 26.30 -16.12 14.43
CA GLY A 266 25.52 -17.35 14.48
C GLY A 266 26.30 -18.60 14.02
N ASN A 267 25.56 -19.66 13.66
CA ASN A 267 26.10 -20.97 13.31
C ASN A 267 25.83 -21.37 11.85
N CYS A 268 25.09 -20.58 11.09
CA CYS A 268 24.73 -20.92 9.72
C CYS A 268 25.81 -20.52 8.71
N THR A 269 26.16 -21.41 7.79
CA THR A 269 27.13 -21.14 6.72
C THR A 269 26.55 -21.22 5.31
N CYS A 270 25.52 -22.05 5.08
CA CYS A 270 24.99 -22.40 3.75
C CYS A 270 26.10 -22.66 2.72
N SER A 271 27.14 -23.39 3.12
CA SER A 271 28.35 -23.59 2.30
C SER A 271 28.03 -24.20 0.94
N ASP A 272 27.06 -25.11 0.88
CA ASP A 272 26.63 -25.79 -0.35
C ASP A 272 25.89 -24.86 -1.35
N HIS A 273 25.51 -23.66 -0.91
CA HIS A 273 24.75 -22.68 -1.69
C HIS A 273 25.50 -21.36 -1.91
N GLY A 274 26.84 -21.35 -1.72
CA GLY A 274 27.66 -20.16 -1.89
C GLY A 274 27.55 -19.14 -0.75
N GLY A 275 27.02 -19.53 0.40
CA GLY A 275 26.89 -18.70 1.59
C GLY A 275 25.46 -18.25 1.90
N CYS A 276 25.20 -17.86 3.15
CA CYS A 276 23.85 -17.53 3.63
C CYS A 276 23.14 -16.48 2.77
N LEU A 277 23.86 -15.44 2.32
CA LEU A 277 23.27 -14.39 1.49
C LEU A 277 22.95 -14.84 0.06
N PHE A 278 23.59 -15.89 -0.46
CA PHE A 278 23.33 -16.42 -1.81
C PHE A 278 22.28 -17.53 -1.83
N SER A 279 22.10 -18.22 -0.69
CA SER A 279 21.23 -19.38 -0.57
C SER A 279 19.75 -19.11 -0.84
N ASP A 280 19.24 -17.92 -0.45
CA ASP A 280 17.80 -17.65 -0.34
C ASP A 280 17.08 -18.77 0.46
N GLU A 281 17.77 -19.40 1.42
CA GLU A 281 17.25 -20.52 2.21
C GLU A 281 16.08 -20.08 3.09
N GLY A 282 15.05 -20.90 3.24
CA GLY A 282 13.92 -20.63 4.12
C GLY A 282 12.72 -21.53 3.82
N PRO A 283 11.60 -21.40 4.58
CA PRO A 283 10.40 -22.22 4.38
C PRO A 283 9.83 -22.15 2.96
N TRP A 284 10.04 -21.05 2.24
CA TRP A 284 9.62 -20.87 0.86
C TRP A 284 10.36 -21.76 -0.15
N ASN A 285 11.37 -22.51 0.28
CA ASN A 285 12.05 -23.49 -0.56
C ASN A 285 11.58 -24.93 -0.35
N ASP A 286 10.84 -25.19 0.73
CA ASP A 286 10.29 -26.51 1.08
C ASP A 286 9.28 -26.96 0.00
N PRO A 287 9.46 -28.15 -0.61
CA PRO A 287 8.56 -28.66 -1.65
C PRO A 287 7.11 -28.81 -1.19
N ASP A 288 6.87 -29.29 0.02
CA ASP A 288 5.53 -29.57 0.55
C ASP A 288 4.80 -28.25 0.84
N ILE A 289 5.54 -27.23 1.30
CA ILE A 289 5.00 -25.89 1.49
C ILE A 289 4.71 -25.22 0.14
N LYS A 290 5.59 -25.37 -0.85
CA LYS A 290 5.37 -24.82 -2.20
C LYS A 290 4.11 -25.36 -2.85
N GLU A 291 3.84 -26.66 -2.71
CA GLU A 291 2.63 -27.29 -3.22
C GLU A 291 1.38 -26.66 -2.60
N LYS A 292 1.35 -26.52 -1.27
CA LYS A 292 0.24 -25.86 -0.54
C LYS A 292 0.00 -24.41 -0.92
N ILE A 293 1.03 -23.67 -1.34
CA ILE A 293 0.87 -22.27 -1.81
C ILE A 293 0.30 -22.21 -3.23
N GLN A 294 0.60 -23.23 -4.05
CA GLN A 294 0.15 -23.31 -5.44
C GLN A 294 -1.23 -23.92 -5.60
N GLU A 295 -1.72 -24.65 -4.59
CA GLU A 295 -3.12 -25.04 -4.50
C GLU A 295 -3.99 -23.78 -4.49
N PRO A 296 -4.92 -23.62 -5.45
CA PRO A 296 -5.90 -22.55 -5.35
C PRO A 296 -6.69 -22.76 -4.07
N SER A 297 -6.52 -21.84 -3.11
CA SER A 297 -7.29 -21.83 -1.88
C SER A 297 -8.77 -21.72 -2.26
N THR A 298 -9.49 -22.85 -2.25
CA THR A 298 -10.95 -22.95 -2.34
C THR A 298 -11.68 -22.26 -1.18
N ILE A 299 -10.93 -21.62 -0.28
CA ILE A 299 -11.40 -20.95 0.92
C ILE A 299 -11.90 -19.52 0.61
N GLY A 300 -11.49 -18.90 -0.51
CA GLY A 300 -11.94 -17.55 -0.89
C GLY A 300 -13.31 -17.47 -1.57
N ASP A 301 -13.77 -18.57 -2.18
CA ASP A 301 -15.04 -18.60 -2.91
C ASP A 301 -16.18 -19.24 -2.09
N ALA A 302 -15.86 -20.01 -1.05
CA ALA A 302 -16.86 -20.69 -0.20
C ALA A 302 -17.50 -19.78 0.87
N GLU A 303 -16.90 -18.65 1.20
CA GLU A 303 -17.51 -17.65 2.10
C GLU A 303 -18.55 -16.76 1.41
N LEU A 304 -18.62 -16.78 0.07
CA LEU A 304 -19.69 -16.10 -0.66
C LEU A 304 -20.95 -16.96 -0.83
N GLU A 305 -20.83 -18.30 -0.77
CA GLU A 305 -21.95 -19.23 -0.95
C GLU A 305 -22.55 -19.77 0.37
N SER A 306 -21.85 -19.63 1.50
CA SER A 306 -22.35 -20.13 2.79
C SER A 306 -23.30 -19.17 3.52
N MET A 307 -23.54 -17.97 2.99
CA MET A 307 -24.45 -16.98 3.58
C MET A 307 -25.94 -17.21 3.23
N ASP A 308 -26.25 -18.18 2.37
CA ASP A 308 -27.62 -18.56 1.97
C ASP A 308 -28.20 -19.76 2.75
N LYS A 309 -27.48 -20.35 3.72
CA LYS A 309 -27.94 -21.58 4.40
C LYS A 309 -27.84 -21.61 5.93
N VAL A 310 -27.82 -20.47 6.61
CA VAL A 310 -28.01 -20.42 8.08
C VAL A 310 -29.29 -19.68 8.45
N THR A 311 -30.42 -20.28 8.08
CA THR A 311 -31.69 -20.10 8.79
C THR A 311 -32.31 -21.47 8.96
N GLU A 312 -31.88 -22.18 9.99
CA GLU A 312 -32.73 -23.01 10.85
C GLU A 312 -31.84 -23.61 11.94
N ASN A 313 -32.11 -23.20 13.19
CA ASN A 313 -31.58 -23.75 14.45
C ASN A 313 -30.32 -23.11 15.03
N ALA A 314 -30.48 -21.93 15.66
CA ALA A 314 -29.58 -21.44 16.71
C ALA A 314 -30.37 -20.68 17.81
N PRO A 315 -29.93 -20.74 19.09
CA PRO A 315 -30.75 -20.45 20.26
C PRO A 315 -30.93 -18.95 20.57
N ALA A 316 -31.93 -18.67 21.42
CA ALA A 316 -32.65 -17.39 21.55
C ALA A 316 -31.89 -16.15 22.07
N ASN A 317 -30.55 -16.12 22.12
CA ASN A 317 -29.80 -14.97 22.64
C ASN A 317 -28.94 -14.21 21.61
N GLN A 318 -29.13 -14.47 20.30
CA GLN A 318 -28.45 -13.75 19.20
C GLN A 318 -29.41 -12.95 18.29
N LYS A 319 -30.71 -12.89 18.58
CA LYS A 319 -31.71 -12.24 17.70
C LYS A 319 -31.60 -10.72 17.61
N GLU A 320 -31.02 -10.04 18.61
CA GLU A 320 -30.92 -8.56 18.61
C GLU A 320 -29.77 -8.02 17.75
N SER A 321 -28.66 -8.75 17.64
CA SER A 321 -27.52 -8.41 16.78
C SER A 321 -27.85 -8.67 15.30
N SER A 322 -28.45 -9.83 15.00
CA SER A 322 -28.87 -10.21 13.65
C SER A 322 -29.95 -9.27 13.08
N GLY A 323 -30.92 -8.83 13.90
CA GLY A 323 -31.93 -7.86 13.48
C GLY A 323 -31.37 -6.48 13.15
N LYS A 324 -30.37 -5.99 13.91
CA LYS A 324 -29.69 -4.72 13.60
C LYS A 324 -28.89 -4.80 12.30
N ILE A 325 -28.25 -5.94 12.02
CA ILE A 325 -27.50 -6.18 10.77
C ILE A 325 -28.43 -6.20 9.56
N MET A 326 -29.56 -6.90 9.66
CA MET A 326 -30.62 -6.96 8.63
C MET A 326 -31.18 -5.56 8.30
N ILE A 327 -31.52 -4.77 9.33
CA ILE A 327 -32.01 -3.39 9.17
C ILE A 327 -30.94 -2.48 8.54
N THR A 328 -29.66 -2.75 8.80
CA THR A 328 -28.54 -1.99 8.21
C THR A 328 -28.33 -2.35 6.74
N LEU A 329 -28.49 -3.63 6.36
CA LEU A 329 -28.40 -4.10 4.97
C LEU A 329 -29.57 -3.59 4.11
N GLU A 330 -30.79 -3.55 4.65
CA GLU A 330 -31.95 -2.95 3.95
C GLU A 330 -31.75 -1.44 3.72
N LYS A 331 -31.26 -0.72 4.74
CA LYS A 331 -30.91 0.70 4.62
C LYS A 331 -29.80 0.91 3.59
N TYR A 332 -28.81 0.02 3.54
CA TYR A 332 -27.74 0.07 2.54
C TYR A 332 -28.26 -0.18 1.12
N ALA A 333 -29.14 -1.15 0.91
CA ALA A 333 -29.76 -1.40 -0.39
C ALA A 333 -30.62 -0.22 -0.87
N ALA A 334 -31.36 0.40 0.04
CA ALA A 334 -32.13 1.62 -0.22
C ALA A 334 -31.20 2.80 -0.58
N LEU A 335 -30.12 2.99 0.18
CA LEU A 335 -29.14 4.06 -0.05
C LEU A 335 -28.41 3.87 -1.39
N LYS A 336 -27.99 2.64 -1.72
CA LYS A 336 -27.36 2.29 -3.00
C LYS A 336 -28.27 2.59 -4.18
N THR A 337 -29.56 2.30 -4.04
CA THR A 337 -30.56 2.61 -5.06
C THR A 337 -30.75 4.12 -5.21
N ALA A 338 -30.83 4.86 -4.09
CA ALA A 338 -30.97 6.32 -4.10
C ALA A 338 -29.73 7.03 -4.70
N VAL A 339 -28.52 6.55 -4.40
CA VAL A 339 -27.27 7.07 -4.98
C VAL A 339 -27.22 6.81 -6.49
N LYS A 340 -27.63 5.62 -6.94
CA LYS A 340 -27.70 5.27 -8.37
C LYS A 340 -28.70 6.15 -9.13
N ASP A 341 -29.85 6.42 -8.52
CA ASP A 341 -30.85 7.32 -9.09
C ASP A 341 -30.33 8.77 -9.15
N SER A 342 -29.63 9.20 -8.11
CA SER A 342 -29.02 10.53 -8.05
C SER A 342 -27.93 10.72 -9.11
N HIS A 343 -27.10 9.70 -9.36
CA HIS A 343 -26.11 9.70 -10.45
C HIS A 343 -26.77 9.87 -11.82
N LYS A 344 -27.85 9.11 -12.10
CA LYS A 344 -28.60 9.26 -13.36
C LYS A 344 -29.17 10.67 -13.52
N ARG A 345 -29.67 11.27 -12.44
CA ARG A 345 -30.18 12.66 -12.46
C ARG A 345 -29.07 13.66 -12.77
N ILE A 346 -27.87 13.46 -12.24
CA ILE A 346 -26.72 14.31 -12.54
C ILE A 346 -26.33 14.19 -14.02
N GLU A 347 -26.23 12.98 -14.57
CA GLU A 347 -25.95 12.78 -16.00
C GLU A 347 -26.98 13.47 -16.90
N MET A 348 -28.27 13.35 -16.57
CA MET A 348 -29.34 14.04 -17.32
C MET A 348 -29.22 15.57 -17.24
N LEU A 349 -28.83 16.12 -16.09
CA LEU A 349 -28.60 17.55 -15.93
C LEU A 349 -27.40 18.04 -16.73
N GLU A 350 -26.32 17.25 -16.79
CA GLU A 350 -25.13 17.58 -17.60
C GLU A 350 -25.45 17.62 -19.09
N VAL A 351 -26.24 16.66 -19.59
CA VAL A 351 -26.73 16.65 -20.98
C VAL A 351 -27.56 17.90 -21.28
N SER A 352 -28.51 18.23 -20.40
CA SER A 352 -29.39 19.39 -20.59
C SER A 352 -28.63 20.73 -20.51
N LEU A 353 -27.62 20.81 -19.63
CA LEU A 353 -26.71 21.95 -19.56
C LEU A 353 -25.89 22.09 -20.85
N HIS A 354 -25.41 20.97 -21.42
CA HIS A 354 -24.68 20.97 -22.67
C HIS A 354 -25.53 21.47 -23.86
N GLU A 355 -26.78 21.02 -23.95
CA GLU A 355 -27.73 21.50 -24.96
C GLU A 355 -28.02 23.00 -24.80
N THR A 356 -28.24 23.46 -23.57
CA THR A 356 -28.47 24.88 -23.27
C THR A 356 -27.27 25.73 -23.70
N LYS A 357 -26.05 25.24 -23.45
CA LYS A 357 -24.81 25.91 -23.86
C LYS A 357 -24.68 26.00 -25.38
N LYS A 358 -25.09 24.97 -26.13
CA LYS A 358 -25.14 25.01 -27.60
C LYS A 358 -26.09 26.09 -28.11
N VAL A 359 -27.28 26.21 -27.52
CA VAL A 359 -28.25 27.26 -27.90
C VAL A 359 -27.68 28.65 -27.63
N LEU A 360 -27.07 28.85 -26.46
CA LEU A 360 -26.44 30.15 -26.11
C LEU A 360 -25.31 30.52 -27.06
N ASN A 361 -24.47 29.56 -27.46
CA ASN A 361 -23.41 29.80 -28.43
C ASN A 361 -23.98 30.17 -29.81
N GLY A 362 -25.02 29.48 -30.28
CA GLY A 362 -25.68 29.83 -31.54
C GLY A 362 -26.32 31.22 -31.51
N LEU A 363 -26.89 31.64 -30.37
CA LEU A 363 -27.39 33.00 -30.19
C LEU A 363 -26.27 34.05 -30.20
N ALA A 364 -25.13 33.74 -29.59
CA ALA A 364 -23.96 34.63 -29.62
C ALA A 364 -23.45 34.84 -31.06
N GLU A 365 -23.36 33.78 -31.86
CA GLU A 365 -22.96 33.86 -33.28
C GLU A 365 -23.95 34.70 -34.11
N ILE A 366 -25.26 34.59 -33.84
CA ILE A 366 -26.28 35.41 -34.51
C ILE A 366 -26.16 36.88 -34.12
N ILE A 367 -25.92 37.18 -32.83
CA ILE A 367 -25.73 38.55 -32.36
C ILE A 367 -24.49 39.17 -33.02
N GLU A 368 -23.40 38.41 -33.16
CA GLU A 368 -22.19 38.87 -33.85
C GLU A 368 -22.41 39.07 -35.37
N ALA A 369 -23.31 38.31 -35.98
CA ALA A 369 -23.67 38.44 -37.40
C ALA A 369 -24.58 39.65 -37.71
N ILE A 370 -25.24 40.23 -36.69
CA ILE A 370 -26.04 41.46 -36.84
C ILE A 370 -25.09 42.66 -36.83
N GLN A 371 -24.60 43.05 -38.01
CA GLN A 371 -23.94 44.34 -38.16
C GLN A 371 -24.94 45.51 -38.03
N PRO A 372 -24.52 46.71 -37.62
CA PRO A 372 -25.42 47.81 -37.21
C PRO A 372 -26.35 48.40 -38.29
N ASN A 373 -26.40 47.84 -39.51
CA ASN A 373 -27.07 48.43 -40.67
C ASN A 373 -27.84 47.42 -41.52
N GLN A 374 -28.74 46.63 -40.93
CA GLN A 374 -29.64 45.74 -41.68
C GLN A 374 -31.13 46.13 -41.56
N THR A 375 -31.86 46.00 -42.67
CA THR A 375 -33.18 46.57 -42.96
C THR A 375 -34.34 45.71 -42.44
N TYR A 376 -35.51 46.37 -42.29
CA TYR A 376 -36.75 45.92 -41.65
C TYR A 376 -37.27 44.52 -42.01
N SER A 377 -36.89 43.91 -43.15
CA SER A 377 -37.37 42.57 -43.53
C SER A 377 -36.71 41.42 -42.78
N GLN A 378 -35.53 41.61 -42.17
CA GLN A 378 -34.84 40.58 -41.37
C GLN A 378 -35.32 40.53 -39.90
N MET A 379 -36.00 41.57 -39.41
CA MET A 379 -36.65 41.54 -38.07
C MET A 379 -37.85 40.58 -38.04
N GLN A 380 -38.47 40.30 -39.19
CA GLN A 380 -39.66 39.44 -39.29
C GLN A 380 -39.30 37.95 -39.09
N THR A 381 -38.12 37.53 -39.57
CA THR A 381 -37.57 36.19 -39.32
C THR A 381 -37.18 35.98 -37.85
N GLY A 382 -36.73 37.05 -37.17
CA GLY A 382 -36.44 37.03 -35.73
C GLY A 382 -37.69 36.82 -34.85
N LEU A 383 -38.84 37.36 -35.28
CA LEU A 383 -40.13 37.16 -34.60
C LEU A 383 -40.66 35.73 -34.77
N GLU A 384 -40.47 35.10 -35.93
CA GLU A 384 -40.81 33.68 -36.15
C GLU A 384 -39.94 32.75 -35.28
N LEU A 385 -38.64 33.05 -35.15
CA LEU A 385 -37.72 32.32 -34.26
C LEU A 385 -38.03 32.50 -32.76
N CYS A 386 -38.51 33.67 -32.34
CA CYS A 386 -39.06 33.87 -30.99
C CYS A 386 -40.31 33.00 -30.73
N GLY A 387 -41.10 32.70 -31.76
CA GLY A 387 -42.21 31.75 -31.71
C GLY A 387 -41.73 30.30 -31.48
N ILE A 388 -40.68 29.89 -32.18
CA ILE A 388 -40.04 28.58 -32.00
C ILE A 388 -39.44 28.47 -30.58
N LEU A 389 -38.74 29.50 -30.10
CA LEU A 389 -38.18 29.57 -28.75
C LEU A 389 -39.26 29.51 -27.65
N ARG A 390 -40.41 30.19 -27.84
CA ARG A 390 -41.57 30.04 -26.92
C ARG A 390 -42.07 28.60 -26.89
N THR A 391 -42.17 27.95 -28.04
CA THR A 391 -42.67 26.57 -28.14
C THR A 391 -41.71 25.57 -27.48
N THR A 392 -40.40 25.74 -27.67
CA THR A 392 -39.37 24.90 -27.04
C THR A 392 -39.27 25.15 -25.53
N ALA A 393 -39.37 26.39 -25.06
CA ALA A 393 -39.39 26.72 -23.64
C ALA A 393 -40.65 26.19 -22.94
N ILE A 394 -41.82 26.28 -23.59
CA ILE A 394 -43.07 25.68 -23.10
C ILE A 394 -42.94 24.16 -23.02
N ASN A 395 -42.37 23.50 -24.03
CA ASN A 395 -42.13 22.06 -24.00
C ASN A 395 -41.15 21.63 -22.90
N ALA A 396 -40.09 22.42 -22.65
CA ALA A 396 -39.16 22.17 -21.55
C ALA A 396 -39.82 22.35 -20.16
N ILE A 397 -40.71 23.33 -20.01
CA ILE A 397 -41.51 23.54 -18.79
C ILE A 397 -42.53 22.41 -18.59
N MET A 398 -43.21 21.96 -19.67
CA MET A 398 -44.13 20.83 -19.61
C MET A 398 -43.44 19.50 -19.32
N CYS A 399 -42.21 19.30 -19.81
CA CYS A 399 -41.39 18.14 -19.45
C CYS A 399 -41.03 18.14 -17.95
N ARG A 400 -40.75 19.33 -17.39
CA ARG A 400 -40.60 19.53 -15.93
C ARG A 400 -41.88 19.23 -15.15
N ALA A 401 -43.06 19.61 -15.65
CA ALA A 401 -44.34 19.37 -14.98
C ALA A 401 -44.74 17.88 -14.99
N ASN A 402 -44.45 17.13 -16.06
CA ASN A 402 -44.67 15.68 -16.11
C ASN A 402 -43.75 14.90 -15.14
N LEU A 403 -42.52 15.39 -14.92
CA LEU A 403 -41.63 14.86 -13.88
C LEU A 403 -42.16 15.09 -12.46
N SER A 404 -42.83 16.23 -12.21
CA SER A 404 -43.51 16.51 -10.94
C SER A 404 -44.76 15.64 -10.72
N HIS A 405 -45.47 15.25 -11.79
CA HIS A 405 -46.67 14.42 -11.69
C HIS A 405 -46.37 12.94 -11.39
N MET A 406 -45.16 12.45 -11.73
CA MET A 406 -44.68 11.13 -11.29
C MET A 406 -44.26 11.08 -9.81
N GLN A 407 -44.20 12.22 -9.10
CA GLN A 407 -43.95 12.27 -7.65
C GLN A 407 -45.21 12.11 -6.78
N LEU A 408 -46.41 11.98 -7.36
CA LEU A 408 -47.67 11.84 -6.61
C LEU A 408 -48.30 10.43 -6.64
N HIS A 409 -47.63 9.44 -7.26
CA HIS A 409 -48.08 8.04 -7.29
C HIS A 409 -46.95 7.03 -7.01
N VAL A 410 -46.17 7.26 -5.95
CA VAL A 410 -45.37 6.22 -5.28
C VAL A 410 -45.69 6.22 -3.81
#